data_AF-A0A453J846-F1
#
_entry.id   AF-A0A453J846-F1
#
_cell.length_a   1.000
_cell.length_b   1.000
_cell.length_c   1.000
_cell.angle_alpha   90.00
_cell.angle_beta   90.00
_cell.angle_gamma   90.00
#
_symmetry.space_group_name_H-M   'P 1'
#
loop_
_entity.id
_entity.type
_entity.pdbx_description
1 polymer ?
#
loop_
_entity_poly.entity_id
_entity_poly.type
_entity_poly.pdbx_seq_one_letter_code
_entity_poly.pdbx_strand_id
1 'polypeptide(L)' 'TTCYAAVHPRMAGVSGRYLADCNEALTSSAAASRSEAARLWQSSEDMICASSSQPDRNII' A
#
# COMPACT_ATOMS: atom_id res chain seq x y z
N THR A 1 1.96 -3.37 -16.50
CA THR A 1 0.97 -3.69 -15.44
C THR A 1 0.14 -2.50 -15.01
N THR A 2 0.75 -1.36 -14.61
CA THR A 2 0.04 -0.21 -14.00
C THR A 2 -1.04 0.41 -14.91
N CYS A 3 -0.74 0.77 -16.16
CA CYS A 3 -1.75 1.32 -17.07
C CYS A 3 -2.86 0.31 -17.35
N TYR A 4 -2.52 -0.97 -17.53
CA TYR A 4 -3.51 -2.04 -17.72
C TYR A 4 -4.44 -2.19 -16.51
N ALA A 5 -3.90 -2.19 -15.29
CA ALA A 5 -4.70 -2.25 -14.06
C ALA A 5 -5.60 -1.02 -13.88
N ALA A 6 -5.14 0.16 -14.29
CA ALA A 6 -5.88 1.41 -14.10
C ALA A 6 -7.03 1.62 -15.09
N VAL A 7 -6.87 1.23 -16.36
CA VAL A 7 -7.82 1.64 -17.42
C VAL A 7 -8.46 0.50 -18.21
N HIS A 8 -7.96 -0.73 -18.11
CA HIS A 8 -8.47 -1.81 -18.97
C HIS A 8 -9.86 -2.27 -18.50
N PRO A 9 -10.87 -2.40 -19.38
CA PRO A 9 -12.24 -2.77 -18.99
C PRO A 9 -12.34 -4.08 -18.20
N ARG A 10 -11.45 -5.04 -18.47
CA ARG A 10 -11.35 -6.30 -17.73
C ARG A 10 -11.00 -6.13 -16.24
N MET A 11 -10.43 -4.99 -15.87
CA MET A 11 -10.09 -4.65 -14.48
C MET A 11 -11.21 -3.90 -13.76
N ALA A 12 -12.32 -3.59 -14.44
CA ALA A 12 -13.48 -2.99 -13.81
C ALA A 12 -14.01 -3.91 -12.69
N GLY A 13 -14.07 -3.38 -11.46
CA GLY A 13 -14.52 -4.11 -10.28
C GLY A 13 -13.53 -5.13 -9.71
N VAL A 14 -12.34 -5.28 -10.29
CA VAL A 14 -11.31 -6.18 -9.77
C VAL A 14 -10.56 -5.50 -8.62
N SER A 15 -10.54 -6.12 -7.45
CA SER A 15 -9.81 -5.64 -6.27
C SER A 15 -9.14 -6.80 -5.52
N GLY A 16 -8.11 -6.48 -4.72
CA GLY A 16 -7.41 -7.46 -3.88
C GLY A 16 -6.58 -8.50 -4.64
N ARG A 17 -6.28 -8.26 -5.92
CA ARG A 17 -5.49 -9.15 -6.78
C ARG A 17 -4.11 -8.59 -6.99
N TYR A 18 -3.10 -9.47 -6.99
CA TYR A 18 -1.74 -9.12 -7.34
C TYR A 18 -1.49 -9.44 -8.82
N LEU A 19 -0.91 -8.48 -9.55
CA LEU A 19 -0.65 -8.62 -10.98
C LEU A 19 0.86 -8.61 -11.27
N ALA A 20 1.34 -9.63 -11.98
CA ALA A 20 2.67 -9.68 -12.58
C ALA A 20 2.53 -9.86 -14.09
N ASP A 21 3.25 -9.07 -14.89
CA ASP A 21 3.16 -9.11 -16.36
C ASP A 21 1.72 -9.03 -16.91
N CYS A 22 0.88 -8.20 -16.28
CA CYS A 22 -0.55 -8.01 -16.58
C CYS A 22 -1.46 -9.23 -16.28
N ASN A 23 -0.95 -10.26 -15.62
CA ASN A 23 -1.70 -11.46 -15.22
C ASN A 23 -1.76 -11.58 -13.70
N GLU A 24 -2.80 -12.26 -13.19
CA GLU A 24 -2.87 -12.57 -11.75
C GLU A 24 -1.74 -13.52 -11.36
N ALA A 25 -1.08 -13.20 -10.25
CA ALA A 25 0.05 -13.96 -9.74
C ALA A 25 -0.08 -14.17 -8.23
N LEU A 26 0.62 -15.20 -7.73
CA LEU A 26 0.65 -15.50 -6.31
C LEU A 26 1.54 -14.49 -5.57
N THR A 27 1.07 -14.09 -4.40
CA THR A 27 1.85 -13.29 -3.46
C THR A 27 2.71 -14.18 -2.56
N SER A 28 3.74 -13.61 -1.94
CA SER A 28 4.46 -14.30 -0.87
C SER A 28 3.57 -14.51 0.36
N SER A 29 3.96 -15.43 1.24
CA SER A 29 3.25 -15.69 2.51
C SER A 29 3.18 -14.45 3.40
N ALA A 30 4.26 -13.68 3.45
CA ALA A 30 4.30 -12.41 4.18
C ALA A 30 3.33 -11.38 3.59
N ALA A 31 3.28 -11.24 2.26
CA ALA A 31 2.38 -10.29 1.59
C ALA A 31 0.89 -10.67 1.73
N ALA A 32 0.58 -11.96 1.92
CA ALA A 32 -0.77 -12.43 2.19
C ALA A 32 -1.19 -12.34 3.67
N SER A 33 -0.27 -11.98 4.57
CA SER A 33 -0.51 -11.96 6.02
C SER A 33 -1.29 -10.72 6.44
N ARG A 34 -2.54 -10.92 6.88
CA ARG A 34 -3.40 -9.84 7.40
C ARG A 34 -2.88 -9.22 8.70
N SER A 35 -2.22 -10.02 9.55
CA SER A 35 -1.67 -9.52 10.82
C SER A 35 -0.47 -8.61 10.57
N GLU A 36 0.43 -8.99 9.66
CA GLU A 36 1.55 -8.15 9.25
C GLU A 36 1.05 -6.87 8.57
N ALA A 37 0.03 -6.95 7.71
CA ALA A 37 -0.57 -5.79 7.06
C ALA A 37 -1.16 -4.79 8.08
N ALA A 38 -1.89 -5.28 9.10
CA ALA A 38 -2.46 -4.44 10.15
C ALA A 38 -1.35 -3.77 11.00
N ARG A 39 -0.29 -4.53 11.35
CA ARG A 39 0.85 -3.99 12.10
C ARG A 39 1.59 -2.92 11.30
N LEU A 40 1.80 -3.15 10.01
CA LEU A 40 2.44 -2.18 9.12
C LEU A 40 1.62 -0.90 9.02
N TRP A 41 0.30 -1.00 8.84
CA TRP A 41 -0.59 0.15 8.79
C TRP A 41 -0.49 1.00 10.07
N GLN A 42 -0.59 0.37 11.24
CA GLN A 42 -0.47 1.10 12.52
C GLN A 42 0.89 1.82 12.63
N SER A 43 1.99 1.13 12.31
CA SER A 43 3.32 1.74 12.34
C SER A 43 3.46 2.91 11.37
N SER A 44 2.83 2.85 10.19
CA SER A 44 2.81 3.95 9.23
C SER A 44 2.04 5.17 9.76
N GLU A 45 0.86 4.97 10.35
CA GLU A 45 0.07 6.05 10.95
C GLU A 45 0.82 6.70 12.12
N ASP A 46 1.48 5.90 12.97
CA ASP A 46 2.27 6.41 14.08
C ASP A 46 3.45 7.29 13.60
N MET A 47 4.12 6.90 12.50
CA MET A 47 5.20 7.70 11.91
C MET A 47 4.70 9.04 11.37
N ILE A 48 3.55 9.06 10.70
CA ILE A 48 2.95 10.30 10.16
C ILE A 48 2.55 11.21 11.32
N CYS A 49 1.88 10.67 12.34
CA CYS A 49 1.46 11.43 13.52
C CYS A 49 2.67 12.02 14.27
N ALA A 50 3.74 11.23 14.46
CA ALA A 50 4.97 11.71 15.06
C ALA A 50 5.64 12.82 14.25
N SER A 51 5.60 12.74 12.91
CA SER A 51 6.15 13.79 12.03
C SER A 51 5.36 15.10 12.05
N SER A 52 4.04 15.03 12.27
CA SER A 52 3.18 16.21 12.40
C SER A 52 3.38 17.01 13.70
N SER A 53 4.06 16.42 14.69
CA SER A 53 4.29 17.02 16.01
C SER A 53 5.71 17.59 16.17
N GLN A 54 6.47 17.78 15.09
CA GLN A 54 7.72 18.53 15.15
C GLN A 54 7.39 20.02 15.29
N PRO A 55 7.61 20.67 16.46
CA PRO A 55 7.53 22.12 16.53
C PRO A 55 8.59 22.71 15.60
N ASP A 56 8.19 23.70 14.79
CA ASP A 56 9.02 24.45 13.85
C ASP A 56 10.44 24.65 14.40
N ARG A 57 11.37 23.80 13.96
CA ARG A 57 12.79 23.99 14.19
C ARG A 57 13.32 24.96 13.13
N ASN A 58 12.85 26.20 13.18
CA ASN A 58 13.64 27.33 12.69
C ASN A 58 13.21 28.63 13.38
N ILE A 59 13.86 28.86 14.52
CA ILE A 59 14.15 30.19 15.06
C ILE A 59 15.22 30.80 14.13
N ILE A 60 14.86 31.80 13.33
CA ILE A 60 15.63 33.06 13.12
C ILE A 60 14.65 34.16 12.71
#